data_AF-A0A9D4SQC8-F1
#
_entry.id   AF-A0A9D4SQC8-F1
#
_cell.length_a   1.000
_cell.length_b   1.000
_cell.length_c   1.000
_cell.angle_alpha   90.00
_cell.angle_beta   90.00
_cell.angle_gamma   90.00
#
_symmetry.space_group_name_H-M   'P 1'
#
loop_
_entity.id
_entity.type
_entity.pdbx_description
1 polymer ?
#
loop_
_entity_poly.entity_id
_entity_poly.type
_entity_poly.pdbx_seq_one_letter_code
_entity_poly.pdbx_strand_id
1 'polypeptide(L)' 'MTRGDITDLGAIDGKDLWTVLVDDRPSPRTEILYNINYQWKLAAIRVGWHKLVLGASPEDQHDGW' A
#
# COMPACT_ATOMS: atom_id res chain seq x y z
N MET A 1 -22.05 16.31 -3.51
CA MET A 1 -21.22 15.14 -3.86
C MET A 1 -20.55 15.41 -5.20
N THR A 2 -19.36 16.00 -5.19
CA THR A 2 -18.59 16.32 -6.39
C THR A 2 -17.45 15.33 -6.51
N ARG A 3 -17.69 14.20 -7.19
CA ARG A 3 -16.61 13.30 -7.62
C ARG A 3 -15.88 13.99 -8.77
N GLY A 4 -14.65 14.46 -8.55
CA GLY A 4 -13.78 15.01 -9.59
C GLY A 4 -13.32 16.45 -9.40
N ASP A 5 -13.54 17.07 -8.25
CA ASP A 5 -12.91 18.36 -7.94
C ASP A 5 -11.43 18.13 -7.58
N ILE A 6 -10.52 18.56 -8.45
CA ILE A 6 -9.07 18.40 -8.22
C ILE A 6 -8.56 19.29 -7.08
N THR A 7 -9.36 20.27 -6.66
CA THR A 7 -9.03 21.16 -5.53
C THR A 7 -9.44 20.56 -4.19
N ASP A 8 -10.28 19.52 -4.20
CA ASP A 8 -10.69 18.78 -3.02
C ASP A 8 -10.73 17.26 -3.30
N LEU A 9 -9.59 16.61 -3.05
CA LEU A 9 -9.45 15.15 -3.18
C LEU A 9 -9.90 14.40 -1.90
N GLY A 10 -10.35 15.11 -0.87
CA GLY A 10 -10.61 14.54 0.45
C GLY A 10 -9.36 13.96 1.12
N ALA A 11 -9.56 12.94 1.95
CA ALA A 11 -8.46 12.20 2.57
C ALA A 11 -7.84 11.22 1.55
N ILE A 12 -6.54 11.38 1.30
CA ILE A 12 -5.76 10.49 0.43
C ILE A 12 -4.76 9.67 1.25
N ASP A 13 -4.57 8.41 0.87
CA ASP A 13 -3.62 7.51 1.52
C ASP A 13 -2.17 7.74 1.06
N GLY A 14 -2.00 8.52 -0.02
CA GLY A 14 -0.70 8.91 -0.57
C GLY A 14 0.08 9.86 0.34
N LYS A 15 1.41 9.86 0.18
CA LYS A 15 2.31 10.83 0.80
C LYS A 15 3.12 11.51 -0.30
N ASP A 16 3.44 12.78 -0.11
CA ASP A 16 4.39 13.48 -0.96
C ASP A 16 5.78 12.85 -0.81
N LEU A 17 6.40 12.54 -1.96
CA LEU A 17 7.73 11.95 -2.05
C LEU A 17 8.69 12.84 -2.83
N TRP A 18 8.30 14.06 -3.23
CA TRP A 18 9.13 14.89 -4.09
C TRP A 18 10.51 15.15 -3.48
N THR A 19 10.56 15.53 -2.20
CA THR A 19 11.82 15.76 -1.47
C THR A 19 12.63 14.47 -1.24
N VAL A 20 11.98 13.31 -1.16
CA VAL A 20 12.66 12.02 -1.09
C VAL A 20 13.41 11.75 -2.40
N LEU A 21 12.76 12.03 -3.53
CA LEU A 21 13.29 11.78 -4.86
C LEU A 21 14.38 12.77 -5.27
N VAL A 22 14.22 14.05 -4.93
CA VAL A 22 15.14 15.12 -5.36
C VAL A 22 16.30 15.33 -4.38
N ASP A 23 16.06 15.15 -3.08
CA ASP A 23 17.04 15.50 -2.04
C ASP A 23 17.56 14.29 -1.23
N ASP A 24 17.22 13.05 -1.63
CA ASP A 24 17.58 11.81 -0.92
C ASP A 24 17.22 11.82 0.59
N ARG A 25 16.04 12.35 0.90
CA ARG A 25 15.54 12.40 2.28
C ARG A 25 14.80 11.13 2.68
N PRO A 26 14.74 10.80 3.99
CA PRO A 26 13.94 9.68 4.48
C PRO A 26 12.49 9.77 4.03
N SER A 27 11.95 8.64 3.56
CA SER A 27 10.56 8.57 3.11
C SER A 27 9.58 8.73 4.27
N PRO A 28 8.52 9.56 4.14
CA PRO A 28 7.45 9.62 5.11
C PRO A 28 6.51 8.39 5.08
N ARG A 29 6.67 7.51 4.08
CA ARG A 29 5.89 6.27 3.96
C ARG A 29 6.53 5.16 4.79
N THR A 30 5.96 4.88 5.96
CA THR A 30 6.39 3.82 6.87
C THR A 30 5.61 2.52 6.69
N GLU A 31 4.46 2.57 6.03
CA GLU A 31 3.57 1.44 5.82
C GLU A 31 2.95 1.43 4.42
N ILE A 32 2.62 0.22 3.94
CA ILE A 32 1.93 -0.03 2.68
C ILE A 32 0.91 -1.14 2.90
N LEU A 33 -0.37 -0.80 2.87
CA LEU A 33 -1.43 -1.79 2.70
C LEU A 33 -1.49 -2.19 1.22
N TYR A 34 -1.22 -3.46 0.90
CA TYR A 34 -1.29 -3.94 -0.49
C TYR A 34 -2.73 -4.07 -0.95
N ASN A 35 -3.53 -4.87 -0.22
CA ASN A 35 -4.96 -5.03 -0.44
C ASN A 35 -5.60 -5.81 0.73
N ILE A 36 -6.92 -5.71 0.87
CA ILE A 36 -7.75 -6.61 1.70
C ILE A 36 -8.89 -7.13 0.83
N ASN A 37 -8.87 -8.43 0.53
CA ASN A 37 -9.96 -9.08 -0.18
C ASN A 37 -10.79 -9.92 0.80
N TYR A 38 -11.94 -9.39 1.21
CA TYR A 38 -12.84 -10.06 2.15
C TYR A 38 -13.50 -11.33 1.58
N GLN A 39 -13.62 -11.46 0.25
CA GLN A 39 -14.23 -12.63 -0.39
C GLN A 39 -13.29 -13.83 -0.34
N TRP A 40 -12.01 -13.63 -0.67
CA TRP A 40 -11.00 -14.69 -0.68
C TRP A 40 -10.19 -14.80 0.61
N LYS A 41 -10.47 -13.92 1.60
CA LYS A 41 -9.73 -13.85 2.87
C LYS A 41 -8.22 -13.68 2.67
N LEU A 42 -7.84 -12.95 1.63
CA LEU A 42 -6.46 -12.61 1.29
C LEU A 42 -6.16 -11.17 1.73
N ALA A 43 -5.03 -10.95 2.38
CA ALA A 43 -4.56 -9.61 2.72
C ALA A 43 -3.05 -9.54 2.81
N ALA A 44 -2.47 -8.36 2.57
CA ALA A 44 -1.06 -8.13 2.83
C ALA A 44 -0.78 -6.68 3.23
N ILE A 45 0.17 -6.49 4.15
CA ILE A 45 0.66 -5.19 4.60
C ILE A 45 2.17 -5.26 4.85
N ARG A 46 2.86 -4.15 4.60
CA ARG A 46 4.25 -3.93 5.03
C ARG A 46 4.30 -2.78 6.02
N VAL A 47 5.04 -2.95 7.11
CA VAL A 47 5.35 -1.91 8.10
C VAL A 47 6.85 -1.93 8.35
N GLY A 48 7.55 -0.86 7.94
CA GLY A 48 9.00 -0.79 7.96
C GLY A 48 9.65 -1.97 7.23
N TRP A 49 10.39 -2.77 8.00
CA TRP A 49 11.15 -3.93 7.51
C TRP A 49 10.34 -5.24 7.48
N HIS A 50 9.12 -5.25 8.01
CA HIS A 50 8.32 -6.46 8.15
C HIS A 50 7.16 -6.46 7.17
N LYS A 51 6.89 -7.63 6.57
CA LYS A 51 5.74 -7.87 5.70
C LYS A 51 4.88 -8.99 6.28
N LEU A 52 3.59 -8.76 6.40
CA LEU A 52 2.59 -9.76 6.76
C LEU A 52 1.76 -10.08 5.52
N VAL A 53 1.59 -11.37 5.24
CA VAL A 53 0.69 -11.91 4.21
C VAL A 53 -0.26 -12.87 4.92
N LEU A 54 -1.55 -12.74 4.65
CA LEU A 54 -2.62 -13.54 5.24
C LEU A 54 -3.44 -14.23 4.16
N GLY A 55 -3.78 -15.49 4.43
CA GLY A 55 -4.48 -16.38 3.50
C GLY A 55 -3.54 -17.12 2.54
N ALA A 56 -4.09 -18.08 1.80
CA ALA A 56 -3.40 -18.82 0.76
C ALA A 56 -4.37 -19.02 -0.41
N SER A 57 -4.01 -18.54 -1.60
CA SER A 57 -4.66 -18.97 -2.83
C SER A 57 -4.17 -20.39 -3.18
N PRO A 58 -4.99 -21.23 -3.83
CA PRO A 58 -4.53 -22.52 -4.36
C PRO A 58 -3.32 -22.40 -5.31
N GLU A 59 -3.12 -21.23 -5.93
CA GLU A 59 -2.02 -20.89 -6.83
C GLU A 59 -0.77 -20.38 -6.08
N ASP A 60 -0.87 -20.09 -4.78
CA ASP A 60 0.24 -19.66 -3.92
C ASP A 60 1.21 -20.81 -3.57
N GLN A 61 1.02 -22.00 -4.15
CA GLN A 61 2.01 -23.09 -4.14
C GLN A 61 3.21 -22.82 -5.07
N HIS A 62 3.20 -21.71 -5.82
CA HIS A 62 4.36 -21.22 -6.56
C HIS A 62 5.05 -20.09 -5.78
N ASP A 63 5.58 -20.40 -4.60
CA ASP A 63 6.43 -19.49 -3.82
C ASP A 63 7.89 -19.55 -4.28
N GLY A 64 8.14 -19.48 -5.59
CA GLY A 64 9.47 -19.43 -6.20
C GLY A 64 10.25 -18.13 -5.96
N TRP A 65 10.05 -17.50 -4.80
CA TRP A 65 10.87 -16.41 -4.27
C TRP A 65 12.11 -16.96 -3.56
#